data_AF-A0A2V7WZS5-F1
#
_entry.id   AF-A0A2V7WZS5-F1
#
_cell.length_a   1.000
_cell.length_b   1.000
_cell.length_c   1.000
_cell.angle_alpha   90.00
_cell.angle_beta   90.00
_cell.angle_gamma   90.00
#
_symmetry.space_group_name_H-M   'P 1'
#
loop_
_entity.id
_entity.type
_entity.pdbx_description
1 polymer ?
#
loop_
_entity_poly.entity_id
_entity_poly.type
_entity_poly.pdbx_seq_one_letter_code
_entity_poly.pdbx_strand_id
1 'polypeptide(L)'
;MRAFAALYDALDRTTSTNKKVAALAAYFAATPPEDAAWALYFLTGRKIKRLIPSRVLWELTRDLTGWPEWLLEHCYAEVGDFAEAMALLSDPGDAVTPVDLSLARWITERVIPLKDMDGGSQREAMRRYWSELDVAQTFVLNRIITGELRVGASATLVIRALAVVAGVPPATMAHRLMGDWPPTGEFFSGLVAAAPSEPAVSRPYPFFLASPLEQAADSLGPREEWLAEWKWDGIRAQIVRRQGAAFLWSRGEELLAGRFPELEAAATHLPDGVVLDGEVLAYRDGVPPFAVLQTRIGRQKLTPKV
;
A
#
# COMPACT_ATOMS: atom_id res chain seq x y z
N MET A 1 12.47 -3.36 14.98
CA MET A 1 11.17 -4.04 15.18
C MET A 1 10.24 -3.29 16.12
N ARG A 2 10.67 -2.91 17.33
CA ARG A 2 9.82 -2.25 18.35
C ARG A 2 9.04 -1.03 17.82
N ALA A 3 9.73 -0.09 17.16
CA ALA A 3 9.09 1.09 16.59
C ALA A 3 8.00 0.75 15.54
N PHE A 4 8.24 -0.28 14.72
CA PHE A 4 7.28 -0.72 13.71
C PHE A 4 6.06 -1.40 14.32
N ALA A 5 6.25 -2.21 15.37
CA ALA A 5 5.14 -2.80 16.12
C ALA A 5 4.27 -1.73 16.81
N ALA A 6 4.91 -0.70 17.39
CA ALA A 6 4.20 0.44 17.96
C ALA A 6 3.43 1.25 16.89
N LEU A 7 4.00 1.44 15.71
CA LEU A 7 3.28 2.04 14.58
C LEU A 7 2.07 1.19 14.18
N TYR A 8 2.23 -0.14 14.08
CA TYR A 8 1.16 -1.05 13.71
C TYR A 8 -0.03 -0.95 14.67
N ASP A 9 0.23 -1.04 15.98
CA ASP A 9 -0.79 -0.87 17.03
C ASP A 9 -1.47 0.52 16.95
N ALA A 10 -0.68 1.59 16.77
CA ALA A 10 -1.23 2.94 16.64
C ALA A 10 -2.14 3.12 15.42
N LEU A 11 -1.85 2.43 14.32
CA LEU A 11 -2.67 2.46 13.10
C LEU A 11 -3.94 1.63 13.22
N ASP A 12 -3.90 0.53 13.98
CA ASP A 12 -5.03 -0.36 14.17
C ASP A 12 -6.06 0.24 15.15
N ARG A 13 -5.60 0.84 16.24
CA ARG A 13 -6.44 1.42 17.30
C ARG A 13 -7.20 2.69 16.91
N THR A 14 -6.92 3.27 15.76
CA THR A 14 -7.55 4.53 15.33
C THR A 14 -8.35 4.34 14.05
N THR A 15 -9.54 4.94 14.00
CA THR A 15 -10.32 5.06 12.76
C THR A 15 -10.07 6.40 12.06
N SER A 16 -9.40 7.35 12.71
CA SER A 16 -9.17 8.69 12.16
C SER A 16 -8.05 8.69 11.13
N THR A 17 -8.40 8.99 9.88
CA THR A 17 -7.48 9.14 8.75
C THR A 17 -6.33 10.12 9.05
N ASN A 18 -6.62 11.27 9.66
CA ASN A 18 -5.60 12.27 9.96
C ASN A 18 -4.61 11.80 11.03
N LYS A 19 -5.10 11.09 12.06
CA LYS A 19 -4.22 10.48 13.07
C LYS A 19 -3.31 9.41 12.47
N LYS A 20 -3.82 8.60 11.52
CA LYS A 20 -3.00 7.61 10.78
C LYS A 20 -1.89 8.28 9.99
N VAL A 21 -2.21 9.33 9.23
CA VAL A 21 -1.22 10.08 8.45
C VAL A 21 -0.16 10.70 9.37
N ALA A 22 -0.56 11.27 10.50
CA ALA A 22 0.37 11.84 11.48
C ALA A 22 1.31 10.78 12.09
N ALA A 23 0.77 9.61 12.48
CA ALA A 23 1.57 8.51 13.02
C ALA A 23 2.57 7.96 11.99
N LEU A 24 2.14 7.78 10.74
CA LEU A 24 3.02 7.38 9.64
C LEU A 24 4.13 8.41 9.40
N ALA A 25 3.80 9.70 9.34
CA ALA A 25 4.76 10.76 9.10
C ALA A 25 5.80 10.84 10.23
N ALA A 26 5.34 10.77 11.49
CA ALA A 26 6.22 10.74 12.66
C ALA A 26 7.17 9.53 12.63
N TYR A 27 6.66 8.35 12.29
CA TYR A 27 7.49 7.15 12.14
C TYR A 27 8.54 7.32 11.04
N PHE A 28 8.16 7.74 9.84
CA PHE A 28 9.09 7.90 8.71
C PHE A 28 10.13 9.00 8.94
N ALA A 29 9.81 10.04 9.72
CA ALA A 29 10.76 11.09 10.05
C ALA A 29 11.80 10.68 11.12
N ALA A 30 11.41 9.80 12.06
CA ALA A 30 12.26 9.41 13.20
C ALA A 30 13.06 8.12 12.96
N THR A 31 12.72 7.33 11.94
CA THR A 31 13.27 6.00 11.72
C THR A 31 14.44 6.03 10.74
N PRO A 32 15.52 5.24 10.95
CA PRO A 32 16.60 5.12 9.98
C PRO A 32 16.11 4.70 8.58
N PRO A 33 16.74 5.16 7.49
CA PRO A 33 16.26 4.90 6.12
C PRO A 33 16.06 3.42 5.78
N GLU A 34 16.94 2.54 6.26
CA GLU A 34 16.84 1.08 6.10
C GLU A 34 15.51 0.53 6.67
N ASP A 35 15.18 0.90 7.90
CA ASP A 35 13.96 0.47 8.59
C ASP A 35 12.71 1.10 7.96
N ALA A 36 12.83 2.37 7.54
CA ALA A 36 11.76 3.08 6.86
C ALA A 36 11.43 2.46 5.48
N ALA A 37 12.44 2.00 4.74
CA ALA A 37 12.28 1.32 3.47
C ALA A 37 11.49 0.00 3.61
N TRP A 38 11.80 -0.81 4.62
CA TRP A 38 11.07 -2.04 4.91
C TRP A 38 9.65 -1.78 5.42
N ALA A 39 9.47 -0.77 6.28
CA ALA A 39 8.14 -0.37 6.72
C ALA A 39 7.29 0.07 5.53
N LEU A 40 7.83 0.90 4.63
CA LEU A 40 7.19 1.33 3.39
C LEU A 40 6.80 0.14 2.50
N TYR A 41 7.68 -0.85 2.36
CA TYR A 41 7.40 -2.10 1.63
C TYR A 41 6.15 -2.80 2.15
N PHE A 42 6.07 -3.02 3.45
CA PHE A 42 4.93 -3.68 4.07
C PHE A 42 3.65 -2.83 4.05
N LEU A 43 3.76 -1.53 4.37
CA LEU A 43 2.64 -0.60 4.45
C LEU A 43 1.98 -0.35 3.08
N THR A 44 2.72 -0.55 1.98
CA THR A 44 2.18 -0.49 0.61
C THR A 44 1.57 -1.82 0.14
N GLY A 45 1.45 -2.81 1.03
CA GLY A 45 0.82 -4.10 0.76
C GLY A 45 1.74 -5.10 0.05
N ARG A 46 3.05 -4.79 -0.08
CA ARG A 46 4.03 -5.76 -0.58
C ARG A 46 4.32 -6.78 0.53
N LYS A 47 4.61 -8.02 0.13
CA LYS A 47 4.82 -9.13 1.06
C LYS A 47 5.99 -10.01 0.64
N ILE A 48 6.70 -10.52 1.63
CA ILE A 48 7.67 -11.58 1.44
C ILE A 48 6.86 -12.87 1.24
N LYS A 49 7.04 -13.54 0.11
CA LYS A 49 6.17 -14.65 -0.28
C LYS A 49 6.49 -15.90 0.56
N ARG A 50 5.49 -16.35 1.34
CA ARG A 50 5.35 -17.70 1.95
C ARG A 50 6.67 -18.26 2.50
N LEU A 51 7.12 -17.73 3.63
CA LEU A 51 8.34 -18.22 4.30
C LEU A 51 8.07 -19.47 5.12
N ILE A 52 7.08 -19.41 6.01
CA ILE A 52 6.68 -20.53 6.87
C ILE A 52 5.17 -20.73 6.76
N PRO A 53 4.68 -21.96 6.48
CA PRO A 53 3.26 -22.27 6.50
C PRO A 53 2.64 -22.09 7.89
N SER A 54 1.40 -21.61 7.98
CA SER A 54 0.69 -21.44 9.27
C SER A 54 0.65 -22.74 10.08
N ARG A 55 0.54 -23.89 9.41
CA ARG A 55 0.60 -25.21 10.07
C ARG A 55 1.88 -25.42 10.90
N VAL A 56 3.02 -24.92 10.44
CA VAL A 56 4.29 -25.05 11.17
C VAL A 56 4.27 -24.19 12.43
N LEU A 57 3.72 -22.97 12.36
CA LEU A 57 3.57 -22.12 13.54
C LEU A 57 2.61 -22.75 14.56
N TRP A 58 1.51 -23.34 14.08
CA TRP A 58 0.57 -24.07 14.93
C TRP A 58 1.23 -25.25 15.66
N GLU A 59 1.96 -26.09 14.91
CA GLU A 59 2.71 -27.22 15.49
C GLU A 59 3.74 -26.74 16.51
N LEU A 60 4.45 -25.65 16.23
CA LEU A 60 5.40 -25.04 17.17
C LEU A 60 4.75 -24.55 18.45
N THR A 61 3.61 -23.87 18.36
CA THR A 61 2.86 -23.38 19.53
C THR A 61 2.33 -24.55 20.36
N ARG A 62 1.85 -25.63 19.71
CA ARG A 62 1.45 -26.85 20.41
C ARG A 62 2.62 -27.50 21.16
N ASP A 63 3.77 -27.63 20.50
CA ASP A 63 4.97 -28.20 21.10
C ASP A 63 5.48 -27.35 22.28
N LEU A 64 5.39 -26.02 22.17
CA LEU A 64 5.81 -25.07 23.21
C LEU A 64 4.90 -25.13 24.44
N THR A 65 3.59 -25.13 24.23
CA THR A 65 2.59 -25.10 25.31
C THR A 65 2.37 -26.47 25.95
N GLY A 66 2.56 -27.55 25.18
CA GLY A 66 2.20 -28.91 25.59
C GLY A 66 0.69 -29.14 25.72
N TRP A 67 -0.13 -28.22 25.20
CA TRP A 67 -1.58 -28.27 25.34
C TRP A 67 -2.24 -29.21 24.32
N PRO A 68 -3.39 -29.81 24.65
CA PRO A 68 -4.13 -30.63 23.70
C PRO A 68 -4.71 -29.77 22.57
N GLU A 69 -4.82 -30.38 21.38
CA GLU A 69 -5.27 -29.71 20.14
C GLU A 69 -6.57 -28.92 20.32
N TRP A 70 -7.58 -29.52 20.96
CA TRP A 70 -8.90 -28.90 21.15
C TRP A 70 -8.84 -27.59 21.95
N LEU A 71 -7.87 -27.45 22.88
CA LEU A 71 -7.72 -26.24 23.68
C LEU A 71 -7.11 -25.12 22.84
N LEU A 72 -6.13 -25.45 21.99
CA LEU A 72 -5.55 -24.49 21.04
C LEU A 72 -6.57 -24.03 20.02
N GLU A 73 -7.39 -24.95 19.48
CA GLU A 73 -8.52 -24.63 18.60
C GLU A 73 -9.50 -23.66 19.25
N HIS A 74 -9.82 -23.88 20.53
CA HIS A 74 -10.70 -22.99 21.27
C HIS A 74 -10.06 -21.61 21.50
N CYS A 75 -8.79 -21.54 21.92
CA CYS A 75 -8.07 -20.27 22.06
C CYS A 75 -8.04 -19.48 20.74
N TYR A 76 -7.75 -20.16 19.62
CA TYR A 76 -7.76 -19.53 18.31
C TYR A 76 -9.17 -19.04 17.92
N ALA A 77 -10.21 -19.82 18.18
CA ALA A 77 -11.59 -19.42 17.89
C ALA A 77 -12.02 -18.17 18.66
N GLU A 78 -11.59 -18.04 19.93
CA GLU A 78 -11.88 -16.86 20.77
C GLU A 78 -11.13 -15.60 20.31
N VAL A 79 -9.85 -15.73 19.90
CA VAL A 79 -9.05 -14.60 19.41
C VAL A 79 -9.50 -14.19 17.99
N GLY A 80 -9.84 -15.14 17.14
CA GLY A 80 -10.30 -14.91 15.77
C GLY A 80 -9.20 -14.52 14.77
N ASP A 81 -7.98 -14.22 15.22
CA ASP A 81 -6.81 -13.96 14.40
C ASP A 81 -5.68 -14.95 14.68
N PHE A 82 -5.17 -15.59 13.62
CA PHE A 82 -4.17 -16.65 13.75
C PHE A 82 -2.83 -16.12 14.28
N ALA A 83 -2.35 -14.99 13.75
CA ALA A 83 -1.06 -14.45 14.15
C ALA A 83 -1.08 -13.95 15.60
N GLU A 84 -2.21 -13.38 16.02
CA GLU A 84 -2.43 -12.91 17.39
C GLU A 84 -2.53 -14.08 18.36
N ALA A 85 -3.32 -15.11 18.02
CA ALA A 85 -3.44 -16.31 18.84
C ALA A 85 -2.07 -16.99 19.04
N MET A 86 -1.28 -17.14 17.97
CA MET A 86 0.06 -17.70 18.09
C MET A 86 0.96 -16.83 18.96
N ALA A 87 0.90 -15.50 18.84
CA ALA A 87 1.71 -14.58 19.64
C ALA A 87 1.37 -14.61 21.13
N LEU A 88 0.08 -14.70 21.48
CA LEU A 88 -0.38 -14.83 22.86
C LEU A 88 -0.01 -16.18 23.47
N LEU A 89 -0.18 -17.26 22.70
CA LEU A 89 0.11 -18.63 23.16
C LEU A 89 1.62 -18.92 23.21
N SER A 90 2.42 -18.20 22.42
CA SER A 90 3.88 -18.32 22.42
C SER A 90 4.57 -17.31 23.34
N ASP A 91 3.83 -16.53 24.12
CA ASP A 91 4.39 -15.50 24.99
C ASP A 91 5.27 -16.14 26.07
N PRO A 92 6.59 -15.85 26.10
CA PRO A 92 7.48 -16.38 27.13
C PRO A 92 7.30 -15.66 28.48
N GLY A 93 6.44 -14.64 28.58
CA GLY A 93 6.18 -13.90 29.82
C GLY A 93 7.45 -13.23 30.35
N ASP A 94 7.79 -13.45 31.62
CA ASP A 94 9.01 -12.87 32.23
C ASP A 94 10.32 -13.47 31.67
N ALA A 95 10.25 -14.53 30.87
CA ALA A 95 11.41 -15.17 30.26
C ALA A 95 11.85 -14.55 28.92
N VAL A 96 11.23 -13.43 28.48
CA VAL A 96 11.69 -12.70 27.28
C VAL A 96 13.16 -12.32 27.45
N THR A 97 13.99 -12.65 26.47
CA THR A 97 15.37 -12.15 26.36
C THR A 97 15.43 -11.08 25.27
N PRO A 98 15.07 -9.82 25.57
CA PRO A 98 14.77 -8.85 24.53
C PRO A 98 16.01 -8.49 23.73
N VAL A 99 15.87 -8.55 22.41
CA VAL A 99 16.93 -8.16 21.48
C VAL A 99 16.54 -6.87 20.78
N ASP A 100 17.39 -5.85 20.88
CA ASP A 100 17.20 -4.56 20.22
C ASP A 100 17.72 -4.60 18.78
N LEU A 101 16.95 -5.26 17.91
CA LEU A 101 17.19 -5.26 16.48
C LEU A 101 16.21 -4.35 15.74
N SER A 102 16.77 -3.62 14.78
CA SER A 102 16.04 -2.76 13.85
C SER A 102 15.10 -3.61 12.96
N LEU A 103 14.06 -2.99 12.37
CA LEU A 103 13.18 -3.72 11.45
C LEU A 103 13.97 -4.29 10.28
N ALA A 104 14.84 -3.51 9.65
CA ALA A 104 15.64 -3.95 8.52
C ALA A 104 16.49 -5.17 8.87
N ARG A 105 17.21 -5.14 9.99
CA ARG A 105 18.04 -6.27 10.44
C ARG A 105 17.20 -7.51 10.74
N TRP A 106 16.03 -7.36 11.37
CA TRP A 106 15.11 -8.49 11.54
C TRP A 106 14.70 -9.09 10.20
N ILE A 107 14.43 -8.27 9.18
CA ILE A 107 14.04 -8.79 7.88
C ILE A 107 15.21 -9.46 7.16
N THR A 108 16.35 -8.78 7.06
CA THR A 108 17.49 -9.22 6.24
C THR A 108 18.31 -10.33 6.88
N GLU A 109 18.53 -10.28 8.19
CA GLU A 109 19.39 -11.25 8.90
C GLU A 109 18.62 -12.46 9.43
N ARG A 110 17.29 -12.38 9.53
CA ARG A 110 16.47 -13.42 10.17
C ARG A 110 15.33 -13.91 9.30
N VAL A 111 14.40 -13.04 8.91
CA VAL A 111 13.17 -13.45 8.20
C VAL A 111 13.45 -13.96 6.79
N ILE A 112 14.27 -13.25 5.98
CA ILE A 112 14.59 -13.67 4.61
C ILE A 112 15.38 -15.00 4.60
N PRO A 113 16.43 -15.19 5.42
CA PRO A 113 17.18 -16.45 5.48
C PRO A 113 16.35 -17.70 5.79
N LEU A 114 15.19 -17.57 6.47
CA LEU A 114 14.30 -18.71 6.74
C LEU A 114 13.95 -19.49 5.46
N LYS A 115 13.88 -18.82 4.30
CA LYS A 115 13.52 -19.44 3.03
C LYS A 115 14.48 -20.58 2.62
N ASP A 116 15.74 -20.45 2.99
CA ASP A 116 16.81 -21.34 2.55
C ASP A 116 17.17 -22.38 3.64
N MET A 117 16.50 -22.31 4.81
CA MET A 117 16.65 -23.27 5.90
C MET A 117 15.78 -24.51 5.71
N ASP A 118 16.22 -25.66 6.20
CA ASP A 118 15.36 -26.84 6.31
C ASP A 118 14.31 -26.67 7.42
N GLY A 119 13.28 -27.53 7.43
CA GLY A 119 12.17 -27.42 8.36
C GLY A 119 12.57 -27.55 9.85
N GLY A 120 13.65 -28.26 10.17
CA GLY A 120 14.18 -28.37 11.52
C GLY A 120 14.79 -27.04 11.97
N SER A 121 15.69 -26.47 11.17
CA SER A 121 16.31 -25.18 11.45
C SER A 121 15.30 -24.02 11.46
N GLN A 122 14.29 -24.02 10.58
CA GLN A 122 13.20 -23.04 10.64
C GLN A 122 12.46 -23.06 11.98
N ARG A 123 12.15 -24.26 12.48
CA ARG A 123 11.44 -24.45 13.77
C ARG A 123 12.27 -23.96 14.95
N GLU A 124 13.56 -24.24 14.96
CA GLU A 124 14.48 -23.74 15.99
C GLU A 124 14.61 -22.21 15.95
N ALA A 125 14.78 -21.63 14.76
CA ALA A 125 14.84 -20.19 14.57
C ALA A 125 13.56 -19.50 15.07
N MET A 126 12.38 -20.03 14.74
CA MET A 126 11.11 -19.46 15.20
C MET A 126 10.95 -19.48 16.73
N ARG A 127 11.30 -20.59 17.39
CA ARG A 127 11.30 -20.67 18.85
C ARG A 127 12.19 -19.61 19.48
N ARG A 128 13.40 -19.44 18.93
CA ARG A 128 14.32 -18.39 19.36
C ARG A 128 13.73 -16.98 19.14
N TYR A 129 13.09 -16.74 18.00
CA TYR A 129 12.53 -15.42 17.70
C TYR A 129 11.40 -15.06 18.67
N TRP A 130 10.51 -16.01 19.00
CA TRP A 130 9.45 -15.81 19.99
C TRP A 130 9.98 -15.55 21.39
N SER A 131 11.11 -16.17 21.79
CA SER A 131 11.74 -15.88 23.08
C SER A 131 12.41 -14.50 23.17
N GLU A 132 12.69 -13.84 22.04
CA GLU A 132 13.41 -12.56 21.98
C GLU A 132 12.48 -11.34 21.77
N LEU A 133 11.18 -11.56 21.59
CA LEU A 133 10.19 -10.55 21.23
C LEU A 133 9.03 -10.52 22.24
N ASP A 134 8.51 -9.33 22.53
CA ASP A 134 7.24 -9.20 23.26
C ASP A 134 6.05 -9.66 22.40
N VAL A 135 4.86 -9.76 23.00
CA VAL A 135 3.62 -10.20 22.32
C VAL A 135 3.31 -9.33 21.10
N ALA A 136 3.43 -8.00 21.20
CA ALA A 136 3.09 -7.09 20.12
C ALA A 136 4.07 -7.23 18.95
N GLN A 137 5.36 -7.40 19.23
CA GLN A 137 6.38 -7.65 18.22
C GLN A 137 6.23 -9.03 17.60
N THR A 138 5.92 -10.06 18.39
CA THR A 138 5.68 -11.44 17.93
C THR A 138 4.48 -11.50 17.00
N PHE A 139 3.40 -10.80 17.34
CA PHE A 139 2.22 -10.67 16.48
C PHE A 139 2.57 -10.11 15.10
N VAL A 140 3.31 -9.00 15.06
CA VAL A 140 3.75 -8.37 13.80
C VAL A 140 4.70 -9.27 13.03
N LEU A 141 5.63 -9.96 13.70
CA LEU A 141 6.52 -10.93 13.06
C LEU A 141 5.73 -12.08 12.41
N ASN A 142 4.78 -12.67 13.13
CA ASN A 142 3.94 -13.76 12.63
C ASN A 142 3.15 -13.33 11.39
N ARG A 143 2.59 -12.11 11.39
CA ARG A 143 1.92 -11.51 10.21
C ARG A 143 2.85 -11.35 9.00
N ILE A 144 4.09 -10.92 9.23
CA ILE A 144 5.11 -10.77 8.17
C ILE A 144 5.45 -12.14 7.57
N ILE A 145 5.73 -13.13 8.42
CA ILE A 145 6.18 -14.47 8.01
C ILE A 145 5.09 -15.23 7.23
N THR A 146 3.84 -15.14 7.70
CA THR A 146 2.68 -15.74 7.03
C THR A 146 2.26 -14.97 5.76
N GLY A 147 2.71 -13.71 5.62
CA GLY A 147 2.37 -12.84 4.50
C GLY A 147 0.93 -12.31 4.57
N GLU A 148 0.33 -12.32 5.77
CA GLU A 148 -1.02 -11.84 6.08
C GLU A 148 -1.03 -10.47 6.74
N LEU A 149 0.10 -9.75 6.72
CA LEU A 149 0.20 -8.41 7.25
C LEU A 149 -0.76 -7.46 6.50
N ARG A 150 -1.91 -7.22 7.12
CA ARG A 150 -2.82 -6.13 6.78
C ARG A 150 -2.52 -5.01 7.76
N VAL A 151 -2.10 -3.87 7.24
CA VAL A 151 -1.95 -2.67 8.06
C VAL A 151 -3.18 -1.82 7.84
N GLY A 152 -3.76 -1.26 8.90
CA GLY A 152 -4.95 -0.38 8.83
C GLY A 152 -4.74 0.93 8.05
N ALA A 153 -3.72 1.03 7.20
CA ALA A 153 -3.42 2.18 6.36
C ALA A 153 -3.42 1.76 4.87
N SER A 154 -4.12 2.51 4.03
CA SER A 154 -4.04 2.34 2.58
C SER A 154 -2.73 2.94 2.03
N ALA A 155 -2.30 2.46 0.85
CA ALA A 155 -1.16 3.04 0.14
C ALA A 155 -1.28 4.57 -0.03
N THR A 156 -2.51 5.08 -0.22
CA THR A 156 -2.81 6.51 -0.29
C THR A 156 -2.43 7.26 1.00
N LEU A 157 -2.65 6.67 2.18
CA LEU A 157 -2.27 7.30 3.45
C LEU A 157 -0.74 7.32 3.63
N VAL A 158 -0.07 6.25 3.20
CA VAL A 158 1.40 6.16 3.19
C VAL A 158 2.00 7.24 2.29
N ILE A 159 1.47 7.40 1.07
CA ILE A 159 1.87 8.46 0.13
C ILE A 159 1.69 9.84 0.76
N ARG A 160 0.53 10.12 1.38
CA ARG A 160 0.26 11.40 2.05
C ARG A 160 1.25 11.66 3.18
N ALA A 161 1.57 10.64 3.98
CA ALA A 161 2.52 10.78 5.09
C ALA A 161 3.95 11.05 4.59
N LEU A 162 4.41 10.31 3.58
CA LEU A 162 5.72 10.53 2.97
C LEU A 162 5.82 11.91 2.28
N ALA A 163 4.75 12.37 1.65
CA ALA A 163 4.68 13.70 1.05
C ALA A 163 4.88 14.81 2.10
N VAL A 164 4.30 14.65 3.29
CA VAL A 164 4.55 15.54 4.44
C VAL A 164 6.01 15.50 4.87
N VAL A 165 6.60 14.32 5.03
CA VAL A 165 8.01 14.15 5.43
C VAL A 165 8.98 14.78 4.43
N ALA A 166 8.72 14.58 3.14
CA ALA A 166 9.56 15.08 2.05
C ALA A 166 9.29 16.54 1.68
N GLY A 167 8.22 17.16 2.20
CA GLY A 167 7.82 18.53 1.85
C GLY A 167 7.39 18.69 0.39
N VAL A 168 6.84 17.64 -0.24
CA VAL A 168 6.41 17.64 -1.65
C VAL A 168 4.90 17.39 -1.78
N PRO A 169 4.27 17.75 -2.91
CA PRO A 169 2.87 17.38 -3.16
C PRO A 169 2.66 15.85 -3.15
N PRO A 170 1.51 15.33 -2.66
CA PRO A 170 1.20 13.90 -2.68
C PRO A 170 1.30 13.25 -4.07
N ALA A 171 0.94 13.99 -5.12
CA ALA A 171 1.09 13.54 -6.51
C ALA A 171 2.56 13.26 -6.88
N THR A 172 3.48 14.12 -6.46
CA THR A 172 4.92 13.94 -6.68
C THR A 172 5.42 12.70 -5.94
N MET A 173 4.98 12.49 -4.69
CA MET A 173 5.35 11.32 -3.90
C MET A 173 4.81 10.02 -4.50
N ALA A 174 3.54 10.02 -4.93
CA ALA A 174 2.93 8.90 -5.63
C ALA A 174 3.73 8.53 -6.89
N HIS A 175 4.20 9.53 -7.64
CA HIS A 175 5.03 9.32 -8.81
C HIS A 175 6.38 8.68 -8.47
N ARG A 176 7.07 9.15 -7.42
CA ARG A 176 8.35 8.56 -6.99
C ARG A 176 8.22 7.10 -6.54
N LEU A 177 7.03 6.70 -6.08
CA LEU A 177 6.72 5.34 -5.63
C LEU A 177 6.21 4.40 -6.74
N MET A 178 6.08 4.90 -7.97
CA MET A 178 5.67 4.07 -9.09
C MET A 178 6.72 3.04 -9.48
N GLY A 179 6.24 1.92 -10.04
CA GLY A 179 7.09 0.84 -10.50
C GLY A 179 7.57 -0.08 -9.37
N ASP A 180 8.55 -0.90 -9.71
CA ASP A 180 9.20 -1.76 -8.72
C ASP A 180 10.42 -1.06 -8.12
N TRP A 181 10.60 -1.24 -6.82
CA TRP A 181 11.68 -0.63 -6.06
C TRP A 181 12.12 -1.56 -4.94
N PRO A 182 13.43 -1.64 -4.67
CA PRO A 182 13.94 -2.45 -3.58
C PRO A 182 13.75 -1.71 -2.24
N PRO A 183 13.49 -2.43 -1.13
CA PRO A 183 13.37 -1.84 0.19
C PRO A 183 14.76 -1.52 0.79
N THR A 184 15.50 -0.59 0.18
CA THR A 184 16.84 -0.17 0.63
C THR A 184 16.81 1.24 1.25
N GLY A 185 17.74 1.49 2.17
CA GLY A 185 17.90 2.83 2.77
C GLY A 185 18.27 3.90 1.74
N GLU A 186 19.02 3.54 0.69
CA GLU A 186 19.35 4.43 -0.42
C GLU A 186 18.08 4.87 -1.18
N PHE A 187 17.22 3.91 -1.56
CA PHE A 187 15.96 4.21 -2.24
C PHE A 187 15.08 5.11 -1.38
N PHE A 188 14.91 4.78 -0.09
CA PHE A 188 14.11 5.60 0.81
C PHE A 188 14.67 7.02 0.98
N SER A 189 15.98 7.17 1.12
CA SER A 189 16.62 8.48 1.26
C SER A 189 16.41 9.33 0.01
N GLY A 190 16.59 8.77 -1.18
CA GLY A 190 16.29 9.46 -2.45
C GLY A 190 14.81 9.77 -2.61
N LEU A 191 13.93 8.89 -2.14
CA LEU A 191 12.49 9.07 -2.16
C LEU A 191 12.03 10.28 -1.34
N VAL A 192 12.61 10.50 -0.15
CA VAL A 192 12.24 11.62 0.73
C VAL A 192 13.10 12.87 0.56
N ALA A 193 14.16 12.79 -0.25
CA ALA A 193 15.01 13.94 -0.54
C ALA A 193 14.18 15.09 -1.15
N ALA A 194 14.45 16.31 -0.68
CA ALA A 194 13.90 17.52 -1.30
C ALA A 194 14.38 17.58 -2.76
N ALA A 195 13.45 17.56 -3.71
CA ALA A 195 13.80 17.87 -5.09
C ALA A 195 13.62 19.37 -5.33
N PRO A 196 14.42 19.98 -6.23
CA PRO A 196 14.10 21.29 -6.75
C PRO A 196 12.67 21.30 -7.32
N SER A 197 11.96 22.40 -7.09
CA SER A 197 10.55 22.59 -7.42
C SER A 197 10.30 22.72 -8.92
N GLU A 198 10.75 21.77 -9.73
CA GLU A 198 10.20 21.64 -11.07
C GLU A 198 8.80 21.01 -10.96
N PRO A 199 7.81 21.48 -11.72
CA PRO A 199 6.52 20.82 -11.76
C PRO A 199 6.78 19.37 -12.18
N ALA A 200 6.52 18.44 -11.27
CA ALA A 200 6.73 17.02 -11.51
C ALA A 200 6.17 16.68 -12.89
N VAL A 201 6.96 16.03 -13.74
CA VAL A 201 6.62 15.67 -15.13
C VAL A 201 5.24 15.03 -15.22
N SER A 202 4.84 14.32 -14.16
CA SER A 202 3.56 13.65 -14.03
C SER A 202 2.40 14.52 -13.56
N ARG A 203 2.61 15.73 -13.06
CA ARG A 203 1.56 16.54 -12.43
C ARG A 203 0.43 16.86 -13.43
N PRO A 204 -0.84 16.53 -13.10
CA PRO A 204 -1.99 16.90 -13.93
C PRO A 204 -2.29 18.40 -13.82
N TYR A 205 -3.05 18.94 -14.78
CA TYR A 205 -3.63 20.28 -14.62
C TYR A 205 -4.83 20.23 -13.66
N PRO A 206 -5.22 21.37 -13.06
CA PRO A 206 -6.49 21.44 -12.34
C PRO A 206 -7.64 21.06 -13.27
N PHE A 207 -8.56 20.22 -12.79
CA PHE A 207 -9.76 19.86 -13.56
C PHE A 207 -10.72 21.04 -13.59
N PHE A 208 -11.02 21.56 -14.78
CA PHE A 208 -12.01 22.62 -14.94
C PHE A 208 -13.42 22.06 -14.70
N LEU A 209 -14.20 22.73 -13.85
CA LEU A 209 -15.51 22.24 -13.42
C LEU A 209 -16.63 22.93 -14.19
N ALA A 210 -17.60 22.14 -14.64
CA ALA A 210 -18.84 22.66 -15.20
C ALA A 210 -19.82 22.99 -14.07
N SER A 211 -20.58 24.06 -14.26
CA SER A 211 -21.73 24.41 -13.41
C SER A 211 -23.02 24.07 -14.14
N PRO A 212 -24.06 23.58 -13.44
CA PRO A 212 -25.37 23.40 -14.04
C PRO A 212 -25.92 24.75 -14.51
N LEU A 213 -26.72 24.74 -15.57
CA LEU A 213 -27.41 25.93 -16.03
C LEU A 213 -28.57 26.26 -15.08
N GLU A 214 -28.54 27.45 -14.48
CA GLU A 214 -29.64 27.97 -13.65
C GLU A 214 -30.70 28.71 -14.49
N GLN A 215 -30.33 29.14 -15.69
CA GLN A 215 -31.18 29.91 -16.61
C GLN A 215 -31.47 29.08 -17.88
N ALA A 216 -32.48 29.50 -18.63
CA ALA A 216 -32.79 28.88 -19.92
C ALA A 216 -31.59 28.98 -20.88
N ALA A 217 -31.31 27.92 -21.64
CA ALA A 217 -30.14 27.85 -22.52
C ALA A 217 -30.09 29.01 -23.53
N ASP A 218 -31.24 29.54 -23.95
CA ASP A 218 -31.34 30.68 -24.87
C ASP A 218 -30.71 31.98 -24.31
N SER A 219 -30.46 32.08 -23.00
CA SER A 219 -29.78 33.22 -22.39
C SER A 219 -28.25 33.19 -22.55
N LEU A 220 -27.67 32.09 -23.04
CA LEU A 220 -26.21 31.90 -23.17
C LEU A 220 -25.62 32.48 -24.46
N GLY A 221 -26.45 33.08 -25.31
CA GLY A 221 -26.06 33.64 -26.61
C GLY A 221 -26.38 32.72 -27.79
N PRO A 222 -25.88 33.05 -28.99
CA PRO A 222 -26.17 32.32 -30.22
C PRO A 222 -25.67 30.87 -30.14
N ARG A 223 -26.53 29.92 -30.54
CA ARG A 223 -26.23 28.48 -30.45
C ARG A 223 -25.11 28.05 -31.40
N GLU A 224 -24.88 28.84 -32.44
CA GLU A 224 -23.84 28.62 -33.45
C GLU A 224 -22.42 28.78 -32.89
N GLU A 225 -22.26 29.45 -31.74
CA GLU A 225 -20.99 29.64 -31.05
C GLU A 225 -20.70 28.53 -30.01
N TRP A 226 -21.63 27.59 -29.82
CA TRP A 226 -21.51 26.58 -28.79
C TRP A 226 -20.72 25.36 -29.26
N LEU A 227 -19.92 24.82 -28.36
CA LEU A 227 -19.40 23.46 -28.44
C LEU A 227 -20.21 22.59 -27.48
N ALA A 228 -20.87 21.56 -28.01
CA ALA A 228 -21.68 20.63 -27.24
C ALA A 228 -21.05 19.24 -27.27
N GLU A 229 -20.83 18.67 -26.09
CA GLU A 229 -20.27 17.33 -25.92
C GLU A 229 -21.21 16.48 -25.07
N TRP A 230 -21.15 15.16 -25.28
CA TRP A 230 -21.89 14.21 -24.45
C TRP A 230 -21.33 14.22 -23.03
N LYS A 231 -22.22 14.39 -22.04
CA LYS A 231 -21.86 14.17 -20.64
C LYS A 231 -21.89 12.67 -20.34
N TRP A 232 -20.73 12.05 -20.39
CA TRP A 232 -20.57 10.64 -20.11
C TRP A 232 -20.67 10.29 -18.62
N ASP A 233 -20.93 9.02 -18.32
CA ASP A 233 -20.96 8.42 -16.99
C ASP A 233 -19.77 7.46 -16.85
N GLY A 234 -18.63 7.96 -16.42
CA GLY A 234 -17.35 7.24 -16.41
C GLY A 234 -16.41 7.67 -15.29
N ILE A 235 -15.10 7.50 -15.51
CA ILE A 235 -14.06 8.06 -14.64
C ILE A 235 -13.41 9.22 -15.38
N ARG A 236 -13.69 10.44 -14.95
CA ARG A 236 -12.94 11.61 -15.41
C ARG A 236 -11.47 11.47 -15.06
N ALA A 237 -10.62 11.54 -16.08
CA ALA A 237 -9.19 11.36 -15.96
C ALA A 237 -8.41 12.27 -16.91
N GLN A 238 -7.17 12.59 -16.51
CA GLN A 238 -6.19 13.25 -17.36
C GLN A 238 -5.07 12.29 -17.76
N ILE A 239 -4.79 12.21 -19.06
CA ILE A 239 -3.58 11.60 -19.60
C ILE A 239 -2.52 12.70 -19.72
N VAL A 240 -1.38 12.55 -19.06
CA VAL A 240 -0.24 13.45 -19.14
C VAL A 240 0.90 12.74 -19.84
N ARG A 241 1.35 13.23 -21.00
CA ARG A 241 2.48 12.71 -21.78
C ARG A 241 3.61 13.72 -21.77
N ARG A 242 4.71 13.46 -21.06
CA ARG A 242 5.88 14.37 -20.96
C ARG A 242 7.17 13.59 -20.72
N GLN A 243 8.27 14.07 -21.29
CA GLN A 243 9.63 13.52 -21.17
C GLN A 243 9.72 11.99 -21.37
N GLY A 244 9.04 11.45 -22.37
CA GLY A 244 9.07 10.00 -22.64
C GLY A 244 8.14 9.15 -21.77
N ALA A 245 7.51 9.71 -20.73
CA ALA A 245 6.57 9.02 -19.85
C ALA A 245 5.10 9.43 -20.08
N ALA A 246 4.17 8.52 -19.75
CA ALA A 246 2.72 8.74 -19.79
C ALA A 246 2.10 8.43 -18.42
N PHE A 247 1.16 9.26 -17.98
CA PHE A 247 0.52 9.16 -16.67
C PHE A 247 -0.99 9.31 -16.80
N LEU A 248 -1.75 8.49 -16.08
CA LEU A 248 -3.21 8.59 -16.02
C LEU A 248 -3.64 9.01 -14.61
N TRP A 249 -4.27 10.17 -14.49
CA TRP A 249 -4.74 10.74 -13.22
C TRP A 249 -6.25 10.76 -13.16
N SER A 250 -6.84 10.29 -12.07
CA SER A 250 -8.25 10.55 -11.81
C SER A 250 -8.49 11.99 -11.37
N ARG A 251 -9.75 12.43 -11.44
CA ARG A 251 -10.21 13.68 -10.83
C ARG A 251 -9.82 13.83 -9.36
N GLY A 252 -9.75 12.75 -8.60
CA GLY A 252 -9.39 12.76 -7.18
C GLY A 252 -7.90 13.00 -6.91
N GLU A 253 -7.13 13.42 -7.92
CA GLU A 253 -5.67 13.52 -7.90
C GLU A 253 -4.98 12.20 -7.53
N GLU A 254 -5.67 11.07 -7.78
CA GLU A 254 -5.10 9.74 -7.63
C GLU A 254 -4.52 9.29 -8.97
N LEU A 255 -3.25 8.88 -8.95
CA LEU A 255 -2.62 8.26 -10.09
C LEU A 255 -3.14 6.83 -10.28
N LEU A 256 -3.63 6.52 -11.48
CA LEU A 256 -4.30 5.27 -11.82
C LEU A 256 -3.36 4.20 -12.40
N ALA A 257 -2.06 4.27 -12.07
CA ALA A 257 -1.01 3.41 -12.62
C ALA A 257 -1.35 1.91 -12.55
N GLY A 258 -1.25 1.21 -13.68
CA GLY A 258 -1.50 -0.22 -13.84
C GLY A 258 -2.98 -0.63 -13.81
N ARG A 259 -3.93 0.30 -13.56
CA ARG A 259 -5.36 -0.02 -13.55
C ARG A 259 -5.95 -0.11 -14.96
N PHE A 260 -5.38 0.67 -15.88
CA PHE A 260 -5.78 0.78 -17.29
C PHE A 260 -4.56 0.67 -18.21
N PRO A 261 -3.86 -0.48 -18.24
CA PRO A 261 -2.64 -0.64 -19.03
C PRO A 261 -2.88 -0.42 -20.53
N GLU A 262 -4.08 -0.68 -21.04
CA GLU A 262 -4.43 -0.38 -22.43
C GLU A 262 -4.45 1.13 -22.70
N LEU A 263 -4.90 1.95 -21.74
CA LEU A 263 -4.87 3.41 -21.88
C LEU A 263 -3.45 3.95 -21.70
N GLU A 264 -2.69 3.38 -20.77
CA GLU A 264 -1.28 3.72 -20.57
C GLU A 264 -0.45 3.40 -21.81
N ALA A 265 -0.66 2.22 -22.42
CA ALA A 265 -0.04 1.84 -23.67
C ALA A 265 -0.45 2.77 -24.81
N ALA A 266 -1.76 3.05 -24.97
CA ALA A 266 -2.24 3.99 -25.98
C ALA A 266 -1.66 5.40 -25.81
N ALA A 267 -1.52 5.86 -24.56
CA ALA A 267 -0.95 7.16 -24.25
C ALA A 267 0.51 7.30 -24.71
N THR A 268 1.27 6.20 -24.83
CA THR A 268 2.67 6.27 -25.32
C THR A 268 2.77 6.76 -26.76
N HIS A 269 1.72 6.62 -27.56
CA HIS A 269 1.65 7.10 -28.94
C HIS A 269 1.35 8.59 -29.06
N LEU A 270 0.98 9.27 -27.97
CA LEU A 270 0.77 10.71 -27.98
C LEU A 270 2.12 11.45 -28.10
N PRO A 271 2.15 12.61 -28.79
CA PRO A 271 3.32 13.47 -28.80
C PRO A 271 3.73 13.89 -27.37
N ASP A 272 5.03 14.07 -27.18
CA ASP A 272 5.55 14.55 -25.90
C ASP A 272 5.08 16.01 -25.63
N GLY A 273 4.65 16.28 -24.40
CA GLY A 273 4.06 17.56 -24.00
C GLY A 273 2.52 17.57 -23.97
N VAL A 274 1.86 16.56 -24.52
CA VAL A 274 0.39 16.51 -24.61
C VAL A 274 -0.25 16.18 -23.26
N VAL A 275 -1.31 16.90 -22.90
CA VAL A 275 -2.22 16.53 -21.82
C VAL A 275 -3.65 16.50 -22.35
N LEU A 276 -4.36 15.41 -22.09
CA LEU A 276 -5.77 15.23 -22.46
C LEU A 276 -6.60 15.09 -21.20
N ASP A 277 -7.70 15.84 -21.08
CA ASP A 277 -8.74 15.64 -20.07
C ASP A 277 -9.94 14.96 -20.76
N GLY A 278 -10.45 13.89 -20.17
CA GLY A 278 -11.53 13.12 -20.76
C GLY A 278 -12.15 12.12 -19.80
N GLU A 279 -13.08 11.33 -20.33
CA GLU A 279 -13.79 10.32 -19.55
C GLU A 279 -13.33 8.91 -19.94
N VAL A 280 -12.87 8.13 -18.96
CA VAL A 280 -12.61 6.70 -19.15
C VAL A 280 -13.94 5.97 -19.10
N LEU A 281 -14.23 5.23 -20.17
CA LEU A 281 -15.46 4.49 -20.35
C LEU A 281 -15.18 3.01 -20.55
N ALA A 282 -16.09 2.16 -20.05
CA ALA A 282 -16.17 0.80 -20.54
C ALA A 282 -16.78 0.83 -21.95
N TYR A 283 -16.38 -0.09 -22.81
CA TYR A 283 -16.96 -0.21 -24.14
C TYR A 283 -17.16 -1.68 -24.52
N ARG A 284 -18.39 -2.02 -24.88
CA ARG A 284 -18.77 -3.32 -25.46
C ARG A 284 -20.05 -3.09 -26.26
N ASP A 285 -19.92 -3.01 -27.58
CA ASP A 285 -21.04 -2.74 -28.49
C ASP A 285 -21.85 -1.48 -28.10
N GLY A 286 -21.15 -0.49 -27.52
CA GLY A 286 -21.73 0.68 -26.87
C GLY A 286 -21.09 0.98 -25.51
N VAL A 287 -21.51 2.06 -24.87
CA VAL A 287 -21.06 2.46 -23.53
C VAL A 287 -22.03 1.87 -22.50
N PRO A 288 -21.66 0.83 -21.74
CA PRO A 288 -22.51 0.29 -20.68
C PRO A 288 -22.50 1.21 -19.44
N PRO A 289 -23.40 1.00 -18.47
CA PRO A 289 -23.45 1.81 -17.24
C PRO A 289 -22.13 1.79 -16.46
N PHE A 290 -21.83 2.88 -15.77
CA PHE A 290 -20.61 3.07 -14.97
C PHE A 290 -20.32 1.93 -13.98
N ALA A 291 -21.35 1.29 -13.43
CA ALA A 291 -21.21 0.16 -12.51
C ALA A 291 -20.34 -0.99 -13.07
N VAL A 292 -20.33 -1.19 -14.39
CA VAL A 292 -19.46 -2.19 -15.04
C VAL A 292 -17.99 -1.80 -14.87
N LEU A 293 -17.65 -0.52 -15.05
CA LEU A 293 -16.30 0.02 -14.90
C LEU A 293 -15.84 0.00 -13.43
N GLN A 294 -16.75 0.17 -12.46
CA GLN A 294 -16.42 0.11 -11.03
C GLN A 294 -15.77 -1.22 -10.63
N THR A 295 -16.12 -2.34 -11.28
CA THR A 295 -15.50 -3.65 -11.02
C THR A 295 -14.00 -3.69 -11.31
N ARG A 296 -13.51 -2.76 -12.15
CA ARG A 296 -12.13 -2.63 -12.58
C ARG A 296 -11.30 -1.71 -11.68
N ILE A 297 -11.88 -0.62 -11.17
CA ILE A 297 -11.18 0.43 -10.40
C ILE A 297 -10.46 -0.15 -9.17
N GLY A 298 -11.04 -1.16 -8.51
CA GLY A 298 -10.49 -1.78 -7.32
C GLY A 298 -9.39 -2.83 -7.55
N ARG A 299 -9.04 -3.17 -8.80
CA ARG A 299 -8.12 -4.29 -9.09
C ARG A 299 -6.75 -3.78 -9.55
N GLN A 300 -5.73 -4.00 -8.73
CA GLN A 300 -4.32 -3.68 -9.03
C GLN A 300 -3.60 -4.75 -9.87
N LYS A 301 -4.20 -5.95 -10.02
CA LYS A 301 -3.70 -7.02 -10.89
C LYS A 301 -4.82 -7.50 -11.80
N LEU A 302 -4.66 -7.28 -13.10
CA LEU A 302 -5.58 -7.78 -14.11
C LEU A 302 -5.34 -9.29 -14.30
N THR A 303 -6.42 -10.06 -14.36
CA THR A 303 -6.38 -11.51 -14.66
C THR A 303 -7.06 -11.73 -16.01
N PRO A 304 -6.79 -12.84 -16.73
CA PRO A 304 -7.35 -13.10 -18.06
C PRO A 304 -8.88 -13.17 -18.16
N LYS A 305 -9.58 -13.11 -17.03
CA LYS A 305 -11.06 -13.09 -16.95
C LYS A 305 -11.67 -11.69 -17.12
N VAL A 306 -10.86 -10.68 -17.46
CA VAL A 306 -11.29 -9.30 -17.74
C VAL A 306 -11.07 -9.02 -19.22
#